data_AF-A0A246RIR6-F1
#
_entry.id   AF-A0A246RIR6-F1
#
_cell.length_a   1.000
_cell.length_b   1.000
_cell.length_c   1.000
_cell.angle_alpha   90.00
_cell.angle_beta   90.00
_cell.angle_gamma   90.00
#
_symmetry.space_group_name_H-M   'P 1'
#
loop_
_entity.id
_entity.type
_entity.pdbx_description
1 polymer ?
#
loop_
_entity_poly.entity_id
_entity_poly.type
_entity_poly.pdbx_seq_one_letter_code
_entity_poly.pdbx_strand_id
1 'polypeptide(L)'
;MQNTGYPCPRCGAPAELTRGCAGCGLGPYPPAAEVVRLDREIVSLGREVERARQTYQGLGTRLLAAQRRRAELAARIRREIPAPVPVGAAVRPPAPAARPAAPAGPPVAAP
;
A
#
# COMPACT_ATOMS: atom_id res chain seq x y z
N MET A 1 28.09 0.36 -18.20
CA MET A 1 28.25 1.55 -19.06
C MET A 1 27.65 2.73 -18.33
N GLN A 2 28.45 3.69 -17.87
CA GLN A 2 27.88 4.94 -17.35
C GLN A 2 27.25 5.68 -18.54
N ASN A 3 25.93 5.93 -18.48
CA ASN A 3 25.25 6.70 -19.52
C ASN A 3 25.58 8.18 -19.31
N THR A 4 26.78 8.60 -19.74
CA THR A 4 27.29 9.98 -19.70
C THR A 4 26.93 10.77 -20.96
N GLY A 5 26.11 10.19 -21.84
CA GLY A 5 25.60 10.82 -23.05
C GLY A 5 24.21 11.41 -22.84
N TYR A 6 23.92 12.53 -23.49
CA TYR A 6 22.59 13.12 -23.58
C TYR A 6 22.36 13.66 -24.99
N PRO A 7 21.09 13.73 -25.48
CA PRO A 7 20.81 14.39 -26.74
C PRO A 7 21.06 15.89 -26.62
N CYS A 8 21.91 16.44 -27.48
CA CYS A 8 22.23 17.86 -27.47
C CYS A 8 20.95 18.70 -27.70
N PRO A 9 20.57 19.62 -26.80
CA PRO A 9 19.35 20.41 -26.96
C PRO A 9 19.38 21.32 -28.19
N ARG A 10 20.58 21.66 -28.69
CA ARG A 10 20.76 22.53 -29.87
C ARG A 10 20.65 21.81 -31.22
N CYS A 11 21.08 20.56 -31.32
CA CYS A 11 21.22 19.88 -32.62
C CYS A 11 20.81 18.40 -32.63
N GLY A 12 20.41 17.83 -31.49
CA GLY A 12 19.99 16.44 -31.36
C GLY A 12 21.13 15.40 -31.38
N ALA A 13 22.35 15.79 -31.76
CA ALA A 13 23.50 14.88 -31.75
C ALA A 13 23.83 14.39 -30.33
N PRO A 14 24.39 13.17 -30.17
CA PRO A 14 24.85 12.69 -28.86
C PRO A 14 25.95 13.61 -28.32
N ALA A 15 25.74 14.15 -27.13
CA ALA A 15 26.67 15.01 -26.41
C ALA A 15 27.15 14.32 -25.13
N GLU A 16 28.39 14.59 -24.73
CA GLU A 16 28.92 14.09 -23.46
C GLU A 16 28.71 15.13 -22.36
N LEU A 17 28.32 14.67 -21.17
CA LEU A 17 28.10 15.55 -20.01
C LEU A 17 29.33 16.37 -19.60
N THR A 18 30.54 15.85 -19.82
CA THR A 18 31.80 16.50 -19.44
C THR A 18 32.45 17.32 -20.54
N ARG A 19 32.19 16.99 -21.82
CA ARG A 19 32.83 17.67 -22.97
C ARG A 19 31.88 18.55 -23.76
N GLY A 20 30.57 18.32 -23.65
CA GLY A 20 29.55 18.94 -24.48
C GLY A 20 29.33 18.19 -25.80
N CYS A 21 28.72 18.86 -26.76
CA CYS A 21 28.38 18.33 -28.07
C CYS A 21 29.48 18.58 -29.09
N ALA A 22 30.05 17.51 -29.65
CA ALA A 22 31.01 17.60 -30.75
C ALA A 22 30.40 18.04 -32.09
N GLY A 23 29.07 17.87 -32.27
CA GLY A 23 28.39 18.21 -33.52
C GLY A 23 28.18 19.71 -33.74
N CYS A 24 27.69 20.42 -32.71
CA CYS A 24 27.39 21.86 -32.80
C CYS A 24 28.29 22.74 -31.93
N GLY A 25 29.29 22.16 -31.26
CA GLY A 25 30.23 22.85 -30.38
C GLY A 25 29.64 23.38 -29.08
N LEU A 26 28.41 22.99 -28.72
CA LEU A 26 27.82 23.39 -27.45
C LEU A 26 28.64 22.79 -26.31
N GLY A 27 29.11 23.61 -25.38
CA GLY A 27 29.83 23.15 -24.20
C GLY A 27 28.97 22.26 -23.28
N PRO A 28 29.55 21.76 -22.18
CA PRO A 28 28.81 21.02 -21.16
C PRO A 28 27.53 21.76 -20.74
N TYR A 29 26.41 21.05 -20.66
CA TYR A 29 25.11 21.61 -20.28
C TYR A 29 24.67 21.06 -18.92
N PRO A 30 24.92 21.80 -17.81
CA PRO A 30 24.66 21.30 -16.46
C PRO A 30 23.22 20.80 -16.21
N PRO A 31 22.15 21.43 -16.75
CA PRO A 31 20.80 20.91 -16.56
C PRO A 31 20.60 19.49 -17.14
N ALA A 32 21.25 19.13 -18.25
CA ALA A 32 21.18 17.77 -18.78
C ALA A 32 21.92 16.76 -17.90
N ALA A 33 23.03 17.17 -17.25
CA ALA A 33 23.72 16.33 -16.27
C ALA A 33 22.83 16.00 -15.08
N GLU A 34 22.05 16.99 -14.64
CA GLU A 34 21.13 16.83 -13.53
C GLU A 34 19.98 15.87 -13.86
N VAL A 35 19.40 15.95 -15.06
CA VAL A 35 18.38 14.99 -15.52
C VAL A 35 18.93 13.56 -15.50
N VAL A 36 20.12 13.35 -16.07
CA VAL A 36 20.75 12.01 -16.07
C VAL A 36 21.06 11.52 -14.66
N ARG A 37 21.42 12.41 -13.73
CA ARG A 37 21.63 12.07 -12.32
C ARG A 37 20.32 11.63 -11.67
N LEU A 38 19.25 12.41 -11.86
CA LEU A 38 17.92 12.13 -11.33
C LEU A 38 17.33 10.83 -11.90
N ASP A 39 17.51 10.54 -13.19
CA ASP A 39 17.03 9.30 -13.79
C ASP A 39 17.62 8.05 -13.10
N ARG A 40 18.92 8.11 -12.77
CA ARG A 40 19.59 7.02 -12.04
C ARG A 40 19.07 6.90 -10.61
N GLU A 41 18.85 8.04 -9.96
CA GLU A 41 18.27 8.09 -8.62
C GLU A 41 16.87 7.50 -8.60
N ILE A 42 16.00 7.87 -9.55
CA ILE A 42 14.65 7.33 -9.72
C ILE A 42 14.69 5.82 -9.94
N VAL A 43 15.58 5.30 -10.79
CA VAL A 43 15.72 3.84 -10.99
C VAL A 43 16.15 3.14 -9.70
N SER A 44 17.08 3.73 -8.93
CA SER A 44 17.50 3.17 -7.64
C SER A 44 16.36 3.14 -6.64
N LEU A 45 15.69 4.28 -6.45
CA LEU A 45 14.53 4.42 -5.56
C LEU A 45 13.39 3.49 -5.96
N GLY A 46 13.12 3.33 -7.25
CA GLY A 46 12.10 2.39 -7.75
C GLY A 46 12.39 0.95 -7.32
N ARG A 47 13.65 0.51 -7.36
CA ARG A 47 14.06 -0.83 -6.88
C ARG A 47 13.95 -0.97 -5.36
N GLU A 48 14.18 0.10 -4.62
CA GLU A 48 14.03 0.11 -3.16
C GLU A 48 12.57 0.05 -2.75
N VAL A 49 11.70 0.82 -3.41
CA VAL A 49 10.25 0.80 -3.21
C VAL A 49 9.69 -0.59 -3.47
N GLU A 50 10.10 -1.25 -4.55
CA GLU A 50 9.62 -2.59 -4.88
C GLU A 50 10.08 -3.64 -3.85
N ARG A 51 11.35 -3.56 -3.40
CA ARG A 51 11.85 -4.41 -2.30
C ARG A 51 11.08 -4.17 -1.00
N ALA A 52 10.77 -2.92 -0.66
CA ALA A 52 9.99 -2.57 0.51
C ALA A 52 8.56 -3.13 0.41
N ARG A 53 7.94 -3.05 -0.77
CA ARG A 53 6.61 -3.62 -1.02
C ARG A 53 6.59 -5.14 -0.80
N GLN A 54 7.55 -5.87 -1.34
CA GLN A 54 7.66 -7.32 -1.15
C GLN A 54 7.86 -7.67 0.34
N THR A 55 8.70 -6.90 1.03
CA THR A 55 8.94 -7.05 2.47
C THR A 55 7.67 -6.82 3.28
N TYR A 56 6.94 -5.74 2.99
CA TYR A 56 5.67 -5.42 3.64
C TYR A 56 4.64 -6.53 3.44
N GLN A 57 4.48 -7.03 2.22
CA GLN A 57 3.57 -8.13 1.92
C GLN A 57 3.95 -9.40 2.70
N GLY A 58 5.23 -9.77 2.72
CA GLY A 58 5.72 -10.91 3.48
C GLY A 58 5.46 -10.79 4.99
N LEU A 59 5.68 -9.60 5.56
CA LEU A 59 5.36 -9.32 6.96
C LEU A 59 3.85 -9.38 7.23
N GLY A 60 3.03 -8.83 6.33
CA GLY A 60 1.57 -8.88 6.41
C GLY A 60 1.03 -10.32 6.44
N THR A 61 1.52 -11.17 5.55
CA THR A 61 1.15 -12.59 5.52
C THR A 61 1.54 -13.29 6.83
N ARG A 62 2.74 -13.04 7.35
CA ARG A 62 3.21 -13.62 8.62
C ARG A 62 2.38 -13.15 9.81
N LEU A 63 2.00 -11.87 9.84
CA LEU A 63 1.15 -11.30 10.88
C LEU A 63 -0.23 -11.97 10.90
N LEU A 64 -0.87 -12.09 9.74
CA LEU A 64 -2.17 -12.75 9.63
C LEU A 64 -2.09 -14.23 10.06
N ALA A 65 -1.05 -14.95 9.66
CA ALA A 65 -0.83 -16.33 10.06
C ALA A 65 -0.62 -16.47 11.58
N ALA A 66 0.07 -15.52 12.22
CA ALA A 66 0.23 -15.51 13.68
C ALA A 66 -1.09 -15.22 14.40
N GLN A 67 -1.88 -14.26 13.90
CA GLN A 67 -3.19 -13.92 14.47
C GLN A 67 -4.17 -15.09 14.39
N ARG A 68 -4.21 -15.81 13.26
CA ARG A 68 -5.04 -17.02 13.10
C ARG A 68 -4.65 -18.11 14.10
N ARG A 69 -3.36 -18.45 14.17
CA ARG A 69 -2.86 -19.44 15.14
C ARG A 69 -3.17 -19.05 16.58
N ARG A 70 -3.03 -17.77 16.94
CA ARG A 70 -3.43 -17.27 18.27
C ARG A 70 -4.91 -17.49 18.54
N ALA A 71 -5.78 -17.18 17.56
CA ALA A 71 -7.22 -17.34 17.71
C ALA A 71 -7.62 -18.81 17.87
N GLU A 72 -7.02 -19.70 17.08
CA GLU A 72 -7.21 -21.16 17.17
C GLU A 72 -6.80 -21.70 18.54
N LEU A 73 -5.60 -21.34 19.01
CA LEU A 73 -5.12 -21.74 20.34
C LEU A 73 -6.02 -21.20 21.45
N ALA A 74 -6.42 -19.93 21.39
CA ALA A 74 -7.33 -19.36 22.37
C ALA A 74 -8.72 -20.05 22.36
N ALA A 75 -9.22 -20.42 21.19
CA ALA A 75 -10.46 -21.18 21.07
C ALA A 75 -10.33 -22.58 21.67
N ARG A 76 -9.20 -23.27 21.45
CA ARG A 76 -8.89 -24.55 22.07
C ARG A 76 -8.85 -24.44 23.59
N ILE A 77 -8.12 -23.46 24.12
CA ILE A 77 -8.01 -23.22 25.58
C ILE A 77 -9.40 -23.01 26.20
N ARG A 78 -10.28 -22.23 25.56
CA ARG A 78 -11.65 -22.00 26.05
C ARG A 78 -12.53 -23.26 26.06
N ARG A 79 -12.26 -24.23 25.18
CA ARG A 79 -12.96 -25.52 25.17
C ARG A 79 -12.43 -26.46 26.25
N GLU A 80 -11.12 -26.44 26.48
CA GLU A 80 -10.46 -27.27 27.49
C GLU A 80 -10.70 -26.77 28.91
N ILE A 81 -10.79 -25.45 29.09
CA ILE A 81 -11.04 -24.80 30.37
C ILE A 81 -12.30 -23.93 30.20
N PRO A 82 -13.50 -24.50 30.41
CA PRO A 82 -14.72 -23.73 30.44
C PRO A 82 -14.63 -22.65 31.53
N ALA A 83 -15.05 -21.43 31.21
CA ALA A 83 -15.10 -20.37 32.21
C ALA A 83 -16.04 -20.79 33.36
N PRO A 84 -15.69 -20.51 34.63
CA PRO A 84 -16.57 -20.77 35.75
C PRO A 84 -17.87 -20.00 35.53
N VAL A 85 -18.98 -20.74 35.47
CA VAL A 85 -20.32 -20.15 35.37
C VAL A 85 -20.65 -19.57 36.74
N PRO A 86 -20.99 -18.27 36.86
CA PRO A 86 -21.43 -17.72 38.13
C PRO A 86 -22.67 -18.48 38.59
N VAL A 87 -22.61 -19.08 39.78
CA VAL A 87 -23.76 -19.74 40.41
C VAL A 87 -24.82 -18.66 40.66
N GLY A 88 -25.85 -18.61 39.80
CA GLY A 88 -26.90 -17.59 39.83
C GLY A 88 -27.19 -16.88 38.51
N ALA A 89 -26.40 -17.11 37.45
CA ALA A 89 -26.73 -16.63 36.10
C ALA A 89 -27.91 -17.45 35.53
N ALA A 90 -29.13 -17.13 35.96
CA ALA A 90 -30.34 -17.64 35.35
C ALA A 90 -30.30 -17.37 33.84
N VAL A 91 -30.60 -18.40 33.04
CA VAL A 91 -30.77 -18.28 31.60
C VAL A 91 -31.82 -17.21 31.34
N ARG A 92 -31.40 -16.01 30.93
CA ARG A 92 -32.34 -14.97 30.52
C ARG A 92 -32.99 -15.48 29.23
N PRO A 93 -34.33 -15.61 29.17
CA PRO A 93 -35.00 -16.07 27.97
C PRO A 93 -34.63 -15.15 26.79
N PRO A 94 -34.58 -15.69 25.55
CA PRO A 94 -34.32 -14.89 24.37
C PRO A 94 -35.34 -13.74 24.33
N ALA A 95 -34.85 -12.51 24.17
CA ALA A 95 -35.71 -11.36 24.01
C ALA A 95 -36.59 -11.56 22.77
N PRO A 96 -37.89 -11.21 22.82
CA PRO A 96 -38.76 -11.32 21.65
C PRO A 96 -38.18 -10.48 20.51
N ALA A 97 -38.17 -11.06 19.30
CA ALA A 97 -37.71 -10.37 18.10
C ALA A 97 -38.50 -9.08 17.91
N ALA A 98 -37.81 -7.94 17.82
CA ALA A 98 -38.43 -6.67 17.48
C ALA A 98 -39.09 -6.81 16.10
N ARG A 99 -40.42 -6.57 16.06
CA ARG A 99 -41.16 -6.53 14.80
C ARG A 99 -40.57 -5.42 13.91
N PRO A 100 -40.38 -5.66 12.60
CA PRO A 100 -40.00 -4.60 11.68
C PRO A 100 -41.05 -3.48 11.73
N ALA A 101 -40.60 -2.24 11.87
CA ALA A 101 -41.47 -1.07 11.74
C ALA A 101 -42.09 -1.06 10.33
N ALA A 102 -43.41 -0.92 10.25
CA ALA A 102 -44.10 -0.75 8.99
C ALA A 102 -43.62 0.53 8.30
N PRO A 103 -43.41 0.53 6.96
CA PRO A 103 -43.05 1.74 6.24
C PRO A 103 -44.17 2.76 6.37
N ALA A 104 -43.81 4.00 6.74
CA ALA A 104 -44.71 5.13 6.68
C ALA A 104 -45.23 5.28 5.24
N GLY A 105 -46.56 5.27 5.08
CA GLY A 105 -47.21 5.44 3.78
C GLY A 105 -46.86 6.79 3.14
N PRO A 106 -46.97 6.91 1.81
CA PRO A 106 -46.61 8.13 1.09
C PRO A 106 -47.51 9.31 1.48
N PRO A 107 -47.00 10.55 1.42
CA PRO A 107 -47.79 11.73 1.70
C PRO A 107 -48.90 11.88 0.66
N VAL A 108 -50.14 12.01 1.13
CA VAL A 108 -51.28 12.42 0.31
C VAL A 108 -51.08 13.90 -0.06
N ALA A 109 -50.81 14.18 -1.33
CA ALA A 109 -50.89 15.52 -1.88
C ALA A 109 -52.37 15.91 -1.99
N ALA A 110 -52.76 16.99 -1.29
CA ALA A 110 -54.09 17.61 -1.41
C ALA A 110 -54.12 18.59 -2.61
N PRO A 111 -55.29 18.77 -3.26
CA PRO A 111 -55.46 19.66 -4.40
C PRO A 111 -55.43 21.15 -4.02
#